data_AF-A0A2V7Q5Y3-F1
#
_entry.id   AF-A0A2V7Q5Y3-F1
#
_cell.length_a   1.000
_cell.length_b   1.000
_cell.length_c   1.000
_cell.angle_alpha   90.00
_cell.angle_beta   90.00
_cell.angle_gamma   90.00
#
_symmetry.space_group_name_H-M   'P 1'
#
loop_
_entity.id
_entity.type
_entity.pdbx_description
1 polymer ?
#
loop_
_entity_poly.entity_id
_entity_poly.type
_entity_poly.pdbx_seq_one_letter_code
_entity_poly.pdbx_strand_id
1 'polypeptide(L)' 'MPSAAARRREAEIAEVARALAAARCAARLAGLGTGELVVRELLLSVIAEIDDAERAVSQLSRSLSSQGR' A
#
# COMPACT_ATOMS: atom_id res chain seq x y z
N MET A 1 -16.70 20.39 9.66
CA MET A 1 -15.89 20.38 8.42
C MET A 1 -14.46 20.04 8.80
N PRO A 2 -13.83 19.01 8.21
CA PRO A 2 -12.46 18.63 8.55
C PRO A 2 -11.50 19.79 8.27
N SER A 3 -10.46 19.92 9.08
CA SER A 3 -9.44 20.96 8.91
C SER A 3 -8.68 20.76 7.59
N ALA A 4 -8.09 21.84 7.04
CA ALA A 4 -7.27 21.73 5.83
C ALA A 4 -6.07 20.78 6.02
N ALA A 5 -5.51 20.75 7.23
CA ALA A 5 -4.45 19.82 7.60
C ALA A 5 -4.92 18.34 7.62
N ALA A 6 -6.15 18.08 8.10
CA ALA A 6 -6.73 16.74 8.08
C ALA A 6 -6.93 16.24 6.64
N ARG A 7 -7.51 17.08 5.77
CA ARG A 7 -7.70 16.74 4.34
C ARG A 7 -6.38 16.46 3.63
N ARG A 8 -5.32 17.23 3.95
CA ARG A 8 -3.99 17.00 3.38
C ARG A 8 -3.41 15.64 3.79
N ARG A 9 -3.49 15.29 5.07
CA ARG A 9 -3.04 13.98 5.57
C ARG A 9 -3.84 12.82 4.95
N GLU A 10 -5.15 12.98 4.80
CA GLU A 10 -5.98 11.98 4.12
C GLU A 10 -5.55 11.80 2.66
N ALA A 11 -5.26 12.88 1.93
CA ALA A 11 -4.78 12.82 0.55
C ALA A 11 -3.40 12.13 0.44
N GLU A 12 -2.46 12.46 1.34
CA GLU A 12 -1.13 11.82 1.39
C GLU A 12 -1.24 10.31 1.65
N ILE A 13 -2.12 9.90 2.57
CA ILE A 13 -2.37 8.48 2.85
C ILE A 13 -3.01 7.76 1.66
N ALA A 14 -3.97 8.41 0.98
CA ALA A 14 -4.60 7.85 -0.21
C ALA A 14 -3.60 7.68 -1.36
N GLU A 15 -2.66 8.62 -1.50
CA GLU A 15 -1.56 8.52 -2.47
C GLU A 15 -0.65 7.33 -2.17
N VAL A 16 -0.22 7.17 -0.91
CA VAL A 16 0.61 6.02 -0.49
C VAL A 16 -0.14 4.70 -0.71
N ALA A 17 -1.42 4.61 -0.34
CA ALA A 17 -2.22 3.42 -0.57
C ALA A 17 -2.30 3.06 -2.07
N ARG A 18 -2.45 4.06 -2.95
CA ARG A 18 -2.45 3.85 -4.39
C ARG A 18 -1.08 3.37 -4.90
N ALA A 19 0.01 3.94 -4.40
CA ALA A 19 1.35 3.54 -4.77
C ALA A 19 1.66 2.08 -4.37
N LEU A 20 1.25 1.66 -3.17
CA LEU A 20 1.39 0.27 -2.71
C LEU A 20 0.58 -0.70 -3.58
N ALA A 21 -0.67 -0.36 -3.91
CA ALA A 21 -1.49 -1.18 -4.80
C ALA A 21 -0.86 -1.33 -6.20
N ALA A 22 -0.26 -0.27 -6.73
CA ALA A 22 0.48 -0.30 -7.99
C ALA A 22 1.74 -1.18 -7.89
N ALA A 23 2.51 -1.06 -6.80
CA ALA A 23 3.70 -1.87 -6.55
C ALA A 23 3.36 -3.36 -6.44
N ARG A 24 2.28 -3.71 -5.72
CA ARG A 24 1.78 -5.09 -5.62
C ARG A 24 1.40 -5.65 -6.98
N CYS A 25 0.70 -4.85 -7.80
CA CYS A 25 0.33 -5.24 -9.16
C CYS A 25 1.57 -5.49 -10.03
N ALA A 26 2.53 -4.57 -10.00
CA ALA A 26 3.79 -4.69 -10.74
C ALA A 26 4.59 -5.93 -10.31
N ALA A 27 4.71 -6.19 -8.99
CA ALA A 27 5.41 -7.36 -8.47
C ALA A 27 4.73 -8.67 -8.90
N ARG A 28 3.39 -8.72 -8.90
CA ARG A 28 2.63 -9.88 -9.40
C ARG A 28 2.87 -10.10 -10.90
N LEU A 29 2.81 -9.05 -11.70
CA LEU A 29 3.07 -9.14 -13.15
C LEU A 29 4.51 -9.59 -13.45
N ALA A 30 5.50 -9.06 -12.74
CA ALA A 30 6.89 -9.48 -12.84
C ALA A 30 7.06 -10.97 -12.46
N GLY A 31 6.34 -11.42 -11.41
CA GLY A 31 6.40 -12.82 -10.95
C GLY A 31 5.76 -13.80 -11.94
N LEU A 32 4.79 -13.36 -12.74
CA LEU A 32 4.20 -14.15 -13.83
C LEU A 32 5.09 -14.17 -15.08
N GLY A 33 5.86 -13.10 -15.31
CA GLY A 33 6.72 -12.95 -16.49
C GLY A 33 8.12 -13.56 -16.34
N THR A 34 8.57 -13.85 -15.11
CA THR A 34 9.90 -14.43 -14.88
C THR A 34 9.91 -15.94 -15.06
N GLY A 35 10.95 -16.46 -15.71
CA GLY A 35 11.24 -17.90 -15.77
C GLY A 35 12.14 -18.39 -14.63
N GLU A 36 12.66 -17.48 -13.80
CA GLU A 36 13.57 -17.81 -12.72
C GLU A 36 12.85 -18.01 -11.39
N LEU A 37 12.96 -19.21 -10.82
CA LEU A 37 12.34 -19.58 -9.55
C LEU A 37 12.76 -18.65 -8.41
N VAL A 38 14.06 -18.31 -8.31
CA VAL A 38 14.59 -17.45 -7.25
C VAL A 38 13.99 -16.05 -7.31
N VAL A 39 13.86 -15.49 -8.52
CA VAL A 39 13.23 -14.17 -8.73
C VAL A 39 11.76 -14.21 -8.34
N ARG A 40 11.05 -15.30 -8.69
CA ARG A 40 9.65 -15.48 -8.31
C ARG A 40 9.46 -15.55 -6.80
N GLU A 41 10.28 -16.32 -6.09
CA GLU A 41 10.19 -16.43 -4.62
C GLU A 41 10.52 -15.09 -3.95
N LEU A 42 11.53 -14.36 -4.43
CA LEU A 42 11.83 -13.01 -3.94
C LEU A 42 10.63 -12.06 -4.14
N LEU A 43 9.99 -12.10 -5.31
CA LEU A 43 8.80 -11.29 -5.58
C LEU A 43 7.61 -11.67 -4.70
N LEU A 44 7.44 -12.93 -4.33
CA LEU A 44 6.42 -13.36 -3.37
C LEU A 44 6.69 -12.77 -1.98
N SER A 45 7.95 -12.78 -1.53
CA SER A 45 8.32 -12.12 -0.27
C SER A 45 8.06 -10.61 -0.32
N VAL A 46 8.43 -9.94 -1.42
CA VAL A 46 8.14 -8.51 -1.61
C VAL A 46 6.63 -8.22 -1.59
N ILE A 47 5.82 -9.07 -2.21
CA ILE A 47 4.35 -8.93 -2.18
C ILE A 47 3.83 -9.04 -0.74
N ALA A 48 4.36 -9.96 0.08
CA ALA A 48 3.96 -10.09 1.47
C ALA A 48 4.24 -8.80 2.29
N GLU A 49 5.43 -8.22 2.11
CA GLU A 49 5.79 -6.95 2.75
C GLU A 49 4.89 -5.79 2.27
N ILE A 50 4.53 -5.76 0.99
CA ILE A 50 3.58 -4.77 0.46
C ILE A 50 2.18 -4.96 1.07
N ASP A 51 1.71 -6.20 1.19
CA ASP A 51 0.41 -6.50 1.82
C ASP A 51 0.39 -6.07 3.30
N ASP A 52 1.50 -6.19 4.02
CA ASP A 52 1.66 -5.66 5.38
C ASP A 52 1.63 -4.13 5.43
N ALA A 53 2.33 -3.48 4.50
CA ALA A 53 2.29 -2.03 4.37
C ALA A 53 0.88 -1.51 4.04
N GLU A 54 0.14 -2.15 3.12
CA GLU A 54 -1.24 -1.81 2.79
C GLU A 54 -2.16 -1.91 4.02
N ARG A 55 -1.97 -2.96 4.84
CA ARG A 55 -2.70 -3.13 6.11
C ARG A 55 -2.39 -2.02 7.11
N ALA A 56 -1.13 -1.65 7.28
CA ALA A 56 -0.72 -0.56 8.17
C ALA A 56 -1.31 0.79 7.73
N VAL A 57 -1.24 1.11 6.44
CA VAL A 57 -1.82 2.34 5.87
C VAL A 57 -3.34 2.36 6.06
N SER A 58 -4.02 1.22 5.88
CA SER A 58 -5.46 1.10 6.13
C SER A 58 -5.83 1.34 7.60
N GLN A 59 -4.99 0.90 8.54
CA GLN A 59 -5.18 1.18 9.96
C GLN A 59 -4.97 2.68 10.28
N LEU A 60 -3.93 3.30 9.70
CA LEU A 60 -3.67 4.74 9.83
C LEU A 60 -4.83 5.59 9.30
N SER A 61 -5.37 5.24 8.13
CA SER A 61 -6.53 5.91 7.54
C SER A 61 -7.75 5.84 8.47
N ARG A 62 -8.05 4.67 9.04
CA ARG A 62 -9.16 4.50 10.00
C ARG A 62 -8.96 5.30 11.28
N SER A 63 -7.72 5.35 11.79
CA SER A 63 -7.38 6.12 12.99
C SER A 63 -7.64 7.62 12.77
N LEU A 64 -7.22 8.18 11.63
CA LEU A 64 -7.49 9.58 11.31
C LEU A 64 -8.98 9.89 11.17
N SER A 65 -9.75 8.99 10.55
CA SER A 65 -11.21 9.14 10.47
C SER A 65 -11.90 9.10 11.83
N SER A 66 -11.30 8.45 12.83
CA SER A 66 -11.81 8.44 14.21
C SER A 66 -11.44 9.68 15.02
N GLN A 67 -10.32 10.34 14.71
CA GLN A 67 -9.88 11.59 15.35
C GLN A 67 -10.60 12.84 14.83
N GLY A 68 -11.17 12.78 13.63
CA GLY A 68 -11.92 13.89 13.03
C GLY A 68 -13.41 13.96 13.40
N ARG A 69 -13.90 13.06 14.28
CA ARG A 69 -15.27 13.04 14.79
C ARG A 69 -15.40 13.74 16.14
#